data_AF-A0AAZ3R5Y6-F1
#
_entry.id   AF-A0AAZ3R5Y6-F1
#
_cell.length_a   1.000
_cell.length_b   1.000
_cell.length_c   1.000
_cell.angle_alpha   90.00
_cell.angle_beta   90.00
_cell.angle_gamma   90.00
#
_symmetry.space_group_name_H-M   'P 1'
#
loop_
_entity.id
_entity.type
_entity.pdbx_description
1 polymer ?
#
loop_
_entity_poly.entity_id
_entity_poly.type
_entity_poly.pdbx_seq_one_letter_code
_entity_poly.pdbx_strand_id
1 'polypeptide(L)'
;MDPVCNQAAVWNRPVVWKRPGVWNRPEVWNPPGCVEPSRGVEPARGVEPSRGVEPASVDSLKVLYQSCDYIIVDKHWDIRIDSKMWYEKHTVQKQQLGLRFPELADPGTYYGFRFCHQLDYSTSGVLCVALNKAAAGRVYHCFKDRRATKVYLALVRTHTHHHTTRTPYSA
;
A
#
# COMPACT_ATOMS: atom_id res chain seq x y z
N MET A 1 14.29 -5.81 40.22
CA MET A 1 13.07 -5.69 41.03
C MET A 1 12.08 -4.88 40.22
N ASP A 2 11.14 -5.55 39.56
CA ASP A 2 9.87 -4.90 39.17
C ASP A 2 9.05 -4.60 40.44
N PRO A 3 7.94 -3.84 40.36
CA PRO A 3 6.71 -4.57 40.06
C PRO A 3 5.64 -3.80 39.22
N VAL A 4 4.80 -4.63 38.61
CA VAL A 4 3.39 -4.42 38.22
C VAL A 4 3.05 -3.91 36.82
N CYS A 5 2.81 -4.92 35.97
CA CYS A 5 1.82 -4.97 34.91
C CYS A 5 0.39 -4.70 35.44
N ASN A 6 -0.33 -3.73 34.86
CA ASN A 6 -1.72 -3.89 34.40
C ASN A 6 -2.36 -2.53 34.03
N GLN A 7 -2.63 -2.34 32.74
CA GLN A 7 -3.95 -1.88 32.34
C GLN A 7 -4.22 -2.35 30.91
N ALA A 8 -5.13 -3.32 30.81
CA ALA A 8 -5.73 -3.76 29.58
C ALA A 8 -6.51 -2.58 28.96
N ALA A 9 -5.93 -1.94 27.94
CA ALA A 9 -6.69 -1.04 27.09
C ALA A 9 -7.39 -1.88 26.01
N VAL A 10 -8.70 -1.97 26.17
CA VAL A 10 -9.66 -2.58 25.24
C VAL A 10 -9.49 -1.97 23.85
N TRP A 11 -9.03 -2.78 22.89
CA TRP A 11 -8.93 -2.39 21.49
C TRP A 11 -10.23 -2.71 20.77
N ASN A 12 -11.20 -1.80 20.83
CA ASN A 12 -12.33 -1.83 19.92
C ASN A 12 -12.88 -0.42 19.68
N ARG A 13 -12.68 0.11 18.47
CA ARG A 13 -13.71 0.83 17.68
C ARG A 13 -13.19 1.14 16.27
N PRO A 14 -13.91 0.73 15.21
CA PRO A 14 -13.64 1.14 13.85
C PRO A 14 -14.31 2.50 13.61
N VAL A 15 -13.55 3.51 13.19
CA VAL A 15 -14.15 4.74 12.63
C VAL A 15 -14.27 4.55 11.13
N VAL A 16 -15.44 4.03 10.74
CA VAL A 16 -15.94 4.02 9.36
C VAL A 16 -16.20 5.46 8.95
N TRP A 17 -15.43 5.97 8.00
CA TRP A 17 -15.80 7.17 7.25
C TRP A 17 -16.61 6.73 6.02
N LYS A 18 -17.93 6.68 6.17
CA LYS A 18 -18.87 6.71 5.03
C LYS A 18 -19.31 8.16 4.83
N ARG A 19 -19.19 8.69 3.60
CA ARG A 19 -20.15 9.67 3.06
C ARG A 19 -20.39 9.46 1.56
N PRO A 20 -21.59 9.84 1.05
CA PRO A 20 -22.17 9.32 -0.19
C PRO A 20 -22.26 10.38 -1.31
N GLY A 21 -22.50 9.93 -2.55
CA GLY A 21 -23.22 10.72 -3.55
C GLY A 21 -22.61 10.71 -4.96
N VAL A 22 -23.26 9.99 -5.88
CA VAL A 22 -23.96 10.50 -7.08
C VAL A 22 -23.04 10.65 -8.30
N TRP A 23 -23.08 9.65 -9.18
CA TRP A 23 -22.54 9.71 -10.54
C TRP A 23 -23.67 10.11 -11.50
N ASN A 24 -23.65 11.36 -11.99
CA ASN A 24 -24.42 11.72 -13.17
C ASN A 24 -23.58 11.44 -14.42
N ARG A 25 -24.19 10.72 -15.37
CA ARG A 25 -23.76 10.50 -16.76
C ARG A 25 -24.09 11.77 -17.59
N PRO A 26 -23.25 12.15 -18.57
CA PRO A 26 -23.76 12.37 -19.93
C PRO A 26 -22.81 11.78 -20.99
N GLU A 27 -23.32 10.95 -21.91
CA GLU A 27 -23.68 11.30 -23.31
C GLU A 27 -22.48 11.61 -24.21
N VAL A 28 -22.34 10.75 -25.23
CA VAL A 28 -21.25 10.67 -26.20
C VAL A 28 -21.48 11.72 -27.30
N TRP A 29 -20.49 12.59 -27.51
CA TRP A 29 -20.40 13.45 -28.68
C TRP A 29 -19.36 12.88 -29.67
N ASN A 30 -19.73 12.71 -30.95
CA ASN A 30 -18.84 12.21 -32.00
C ASN A 30 -18.63 13.28 -33.09
N PRO A 31 -17.41 13.81 -33.31
CA PRO A 31 -17.12 14.68 -34.44
C PRO A 31 -16.62 13.89 -35.68
N PRO A 32 -16.85 14.40 -36.91
CA PRO A 32 -16.51 13.67 -38.14
C PRO A 32 -15.11 14.00 -38.67
N GLY A 33 -14.47 12.99 -39.27
CA GLY A 33 -13.60 13.11 -40.45
C GLY A 33 -12.26 13.81 -40.29
N CYS A 34 -11.19 13.03 -40.15
CA CYS A 34 -9.83 13.45 -40.52
C CYS A 34 -9.20 12.40 -41.44
N VAL A 35 -8.65 12.87 -42.56
CA VAL A 35 -8.10 12.12 -43.70
C VAL A 35 -6.71 11.55 -43.35
N GLU A 36 -6.45 10.30 -43.74
CA GLU A 36 -5.15 9.62 -43.55
C GLU A 36 -4.08 10.10 -44.54
N PRO A 37 -2.82 10.34 -44.11
CA PRO A 37 -1.67 10.35 -45.00
C PRO A 37 -0.92 9.02 -45.02
N SER A 38 -0.27 8.81 -46.16
CA SER A 38 0.33 7.60 -46.72
C SER A 38 1.39 6.90 -45.85
N ARG A 39 1.37 5.55 -45.94
CA ARG A 39 2.32 4.56 -45.42
C ARG A 39 3.79 5.02 -45.42
N GLY A 40 4.32 5.30 -44.24
CA GLY A 40 5.75 5.22 -43.95
C GLY A 40 6.14 3.78 -43.58
N VAL A 41 7.30 3.33 -44.06
CA VAL A 41 7.89 2.02 -43.71
C VAL A 41 8.26 2.01 -42.23
N GLU A 42 7.65 1.15 -41.42
CA GLU A 42 8.02 0.95 -40.02
C GLU A 42 9.44 0.36 -39.93
N PRO A 43 10.37 0.92 -39.14
CA PRO A 43 11.59 0.20 -38.81
C PRO A 43 11.22 -1.01 -37.95
N ALA A 44 11.98 -2.10 -38.11
CA ALA A 44 11.73 -3.37 -37.43
C ALA A 44 11.47 -3.14 -35.94
N ARG A 45 10.24 -3.46 -35.51
CA ARG A 45 9.84 -3.46 -34.10
C ARG A 45 10.80 -4.39 -33.37
N GLY A 46 11.74 -3.81 -32.62
CA GLY A 46 12.40 -4.52 -31.56
C GLY A 46 11.31 -5.11 -30.68
N VAL A 47 11.32 -6.43 -30.49
CA VAL A 47 10.43 -7.10 -29.54
C VAL A 47 10.89 -6.67 -28.15
N GLU A 48 10.39 -5.52 -27.69
CA GLU A 48 10.40 -5.17 -26.27
C GLU A 48 9.66 -6.31 -25.55
N PRO A 49 10.30 -7.02 -24.60
CA PRO A 49 9.60 -8.06 -23.87
C PRO A 49 8.41 -7.43 -23.17
N SER A 50 7.21 -7.89 -23.48
CA SER A 50 6.01 -7.57 -22.72
C SER A 50 6.29 -7.95 -21.27
N ARG A 51 6.59 -6.96 -20.42
CA ARG A 51 6.59 -7.16 -18.96
C ARG A 51 5.14 -7.42 -18.59
N GLY A 52 4.76 -8.70 -18.63
CA GLY A 52 3.54 -9.19 -18.05
C GLY A 52 3.45 -8.65 -16.64
N VAL A 53 2.31 -8.05 -16.32
CA VAL A 53 2.02 -7.58 -14.97
C VAL A 53 1.64 -8.83 -14.18
N GLU A 54 2.63 -9.43 -13.52
CA GLU A 54 2.42 -10.66 -12.75
C GLU A 54 1.66 -10.37 -11.44
N PRO A 55 0.73 -11.24 -11.03
CA PRO A 55 0.03 -11.09 -9.76
C PRO A 55 0.97 -11.29 -8.58
N ALA A 56 0.54 -10.86 -7.39
CA ALA A 56 1.29 -11.10 -6.17
C ALA A 56 1.52 -12.61 -5.96
N SER A 57 2.78 -13.01 -5.79
CA SER A 57 3.20 -14.36 -5.41
C SER A 57 4.02 -14.33 -4.12
N VAL A 58 4.31 -15.50 -3.56
CA VAL A 58 5.20 -15.63 -2.39
C VAL A 58 6.57 -15.00 -2.69
N ASP A 59 7.12 -15.30 -3.86
CA ASP A 59 8.46 -14.88 -4.28
C ASP A 59 8.52 -13.40 -4.71
N SER A 60 7.38 -12.83 -5.10
CA SER A 60 7.29 -11.42 -5.53
C SER A 60 7.47 -10.39 -4.41
N LEU A 61 7.46 -10.80 -3.13
CA LEU A 61 7.59 -9.86 -2.02
C LEU A 61 9.00 -9.23 -2.02
N LYS A 62 9.07 -7.97 -2.39
CA LYS A 62 10.33 -7.22 -2.39
C LYS A 62 10.56 -6.59 -1.02
N VAL A 63 11.65 -6.98 -0.37
CA VAL A 63 12.12 -6.33 0.87
C VAL A 63 12.93 -5.09 0.50
N LEU A 64 12.48 -3.93 0.96
CA LEU A 64 13.14 -2.64 0.75
C LEU A 64 14.18 -2.35 1.83
N TYR A 65 13.90 -2.79 3.06
CA TYR A 65 14.80 -2.61 4.21
C TYR A 65 14.51 -3.67 5.28
N GLN A 66 15.55 -4.16 5.95
CA GLN A 66 15.42 -5.10 7.07
C GLN A 66 16.45 -4.78 8.15
N SER A 67 16.03 -4.88 9.41
CA SER A 67 16.85 -4.68 10.61
C SER A 67 16.34 -5.58 11.73
N CYS A 68 16.92 -5.50 12.93
CA CYS A 68 16.40 -6.18 14.12
C CYS A 68 15.02 -5.67 14.58
N ASP A 69 14.65 -4.44 14.19
CA ASP A 69 13.42 -3.78 14.65
C ASP A 69 12.31 -3.74 13.59
N TYR A 70 12.69 -3.71 12.32
CA TYR A 70 11.77 -3.45 11.20
C TYR A 70 12.07 -4.33 10.00
N ILE A 71 11.01 -4.75 9.32
CA ILE A 71 11.04 -5.17 7.93
C ILE A 71 10.10 -4.24 7.13
N ILE A 72 10.63 -3.65 6.07
CA ILE A 72 9.90 -2.77 5.16
C ILE A 72 9.84 -3.46 3.81
N VAL A 73 8.63 -3.61 3.31
CA VAL A 73 8.34 -4.33 2.07
C VAL A 73 7.65 -3.43 1.07
N ASP A 74 7.84 -3.74 -0.21
CA ASP A 74 7.05 -3.18 -1.31
C ASP A 74 5.80 -4.04 -1.47
N LYS A 75 4.67 -3.57 -0.92
CA LYS A 75 3.38 -4.25 -1.03
C LYS A 75 2.95 -4.22 -2.49
N HIS A 76 2.60 -5.39 -3.02
CA HIS A 76 2.00 -5.47 -4.34
C HIS A 76 0.61 -4.80 -4.38
N TRP A 77 0.14 -4.42 -5.56
CA TRP A 77 -1.26 -4.05 -5.79
C TRP A 77 -2.13 -5.33 -5.74
N ASP A 78 -3.44 -5.16 -5.56
CA ASP A 78 -4.45 -6.22 -5.49
C ASP A 78 -4.16 -7.36 -4.51
N ILE A 79 -3.50 -7.04 -3.40
CA ILE A 79 -3.32 -7.96 -2.27
C ILE A 79 -3.68 -7.28 -0.96
N ARG A 80 -4.42 -8.01 -0.11
CA ARG A 80 -4.76 -7.56 1.25
C ARG A 80 -3.55 -7.67 2.16
N ILE A 81 -3.44 -6.76 3.13
CA ILE A 81 -2.38 -6.83 4.15
C ILE A 81 -2.58 -8.06 5.04
N ASP A 82 -3.77 -8.18 5.63
CA ASP A 82 -4.17 -9.28 6.51
C ASP A 82 -5.63 -9.69 6.23
N SER A 83 -6.06 -10.78 6.85
CA SER A 83 -7.47 -11.18 6.85
C SER A 83 -7.83 -11.99 8.10
N LYS A 84 -8.98 -11.66 8.69
CA LYS A 84 -9.62 -12.45 9.77
C LYS A 84 -10.23 -13.75 9.24
N MET A 85 -10.49 -13.84 7.94
CA MET A 85 -11.07 -15.03 7.34
C MET A 85 -9.98 -16.10 7.22
N TRP A 86 -10.19 -17.25 7.85
CA TRP A 86 -9.19 -18.31 7.90
C TRP A 86 -8.83 -18.84 6.49
N TYR A 87 -9.81 -18.90 5.58
CA TYR A 87 -9.66 -19.38 4.21
C TYR A 87 -8.97 -18.38 3.28
N GLU A 88 -9.00 -17.09 3.63
CA GLU A 88 -8.29 -16.05 2.88
C GLU A 88 -6.81 -16.16 3.18
N LYS A 89 -6.09 -16.81 2.28
CA LYS A 89 -4.64 -17.01 2.37
C LYS A 89 -3.88 -15.97 1.55
N HIS A 90 -4.51 -15.33 0.57
CA HIS A 90 -3.88 -14.41 -0.37
C HIS A 90 -3.67 -13.02 0.26
N THR A 91 -2.75 -12.95 1.21
CA THR A 91 -2.45 -11.75 1.98
C THR A 91 -0.94 -11.59 2.15
N VAL A 92 -0.48 -10.35 2.33
CA VAL A 92 0.91 -10.05 2.69
C VAL A 92 1.29 -10.81 3.96
N GLN A 93 0.39 -10.84 4.95
CA GLN A 93 0.59 -11.53 6.22
C GLN A 93 0.82 -13.03 6.05
N LYS A 94 -0.14 -13.77 5.48
CA LYS A 94 -0.08 -15.25 5.45
C LYS A 94 0.79 -15.78 4.33
N GLN A 95 0.58 -15.31 3.10
CA GLN A 95 1.21 -15.89 1.92
C GLN A 95 2.62 -15.38 1.72
N GLN A 96 2.89 -14.10 1.99
CA GLN A 96 4.20 -13.53 1.72
C GLN A 96 5.11 -13.59 2.95
N LEU A 97 4.78 -12.86 4.02
CA LEU A 97 5.59 -12.83 5.24
C LEU A 97 5.55 -14.17 5.99
N GLY A 98 4.37 -14.77 6.14
CA GLY A 98 4.21 -16.01 6.90
C GLY A 98 4.92 -17.22 6.30
N LEU A 99 5.08 -17.27 4.98
CA LEU A 99 5.80 -18.35 4.30
C LEU A 99 7.30 -18.05 4.16
N ARG A 100 7.67 -16.78 3.91
CA ARG A 100 9.06 -16.41 3.60
C ARG A 100 9.88 -16.03 4.84
N PHE A 101 9.24 -15.53 5.88
CA PHE A 101 9.87 -15.07 7.12
C PHE A 101 9.11 -15.57 8.37
N PRO A 102 8.88 -16.89 8.50
CA PRO A 102 8.16 -17.45 9.65
C PRO A 102 8.85 -17.14 10.99
N GLU A 103 10.17 -16.97 11.01
CA GLU A 103 10.97 -16.62 12.18
C GLU A 103 10.72 -15.19 12.69
N LEU A 104 10.20 -14.31 11.84
CA LEU A 104 9.87 -12.93 12.21
C LEU A 104 8.46 -12.78 12.77
N ALA A 105 7.67 -13.86 12.76
CA ALA A 105 6.32 -13.86 13.29
C ALA A 105 6.35 -13.76 14.83
N ASP A 106 5.47 -12.92 15.38
CA ASP A 106 5.28 -12.74 16.81
C ASP A 106 4.01 -13.43 17.30
N PRO A 107 4.15 -14.52 18.09
CA PRO A 107 3.02 -15.29 18.63
C PRO A 107 2.11 -14.49 19.58
N GLY A 108 2.60 -13.40 20.16
CA GLY A 108 1.85 -12.50 21.03
C GLY A 108 0.96 -11.53 20.27
N THR A 109 0.85 -11.64 18.95
CA THR A 109 -0.01 -10.80 18.12
C THR A 109 -1.02 -11.64 17.35
N TYR A 110 -2.25 -11.11 17.19
CA TYR A 110 -3.34 -11.85 16.55
C TYR A 110 -3.01 -12.32 15.11
N TYR A 111 -2.28 -11.50 14.35
CA TYR A 111 -1.92 -11.81 12.95
C TYR A 111 -0.46 -12.29 12.79
N GLY A 112 0.28 -12.49 13.88
CA GLY A 112 1.70 -12.83 13.82
C GLY A 112 2.63 -11.68 13.40
N PHE A 113 2.12 -10.54 12.91
CA PHE A 113 2.96 -9.42 12.49
C PHE A 113 2.37 -8.08 12.95
N ARG A 114 3.24 -7.13 13.28
CA ARG A 114 2.83 -5.77 13.70
C ARG A 114 2.89 -4.81 12.53
N PHE A 115 1.83 -4.80 11.72
CA PHE A 115 1.66 -3.79 10.67
C PHE A 115 1.52 -2.40 11.29
N CYS A 116 2.46 -1.51 10.99
CA CYS A 116 2.54 -0.20 11.64
C CYS A 116 1.58 0.83 11.05
N HIS A 117 1.09 0.59 9.83
CA HIS A 117 0.08 1.38 9.16
C HIS A 117 -0.60 0.53 8.08
N GLN A 118 -1.64 1.08 7.45
CA GLN A 118 -2.37 0.42 6.37
C GLN A 118 -1.99 1.00 4.99
N LEU A 119 -2.31 0.23 3.96
CA LEU A 119 -2.38 0.57 2.54
C LEU A 119 -3.65 -0.12 2.01
N ASP A 120 -4.35 0.54 1.09
CA ASP A 120 -5.52 -0.04 0.45
C ASP A 120 -5.16 -1.29 -0.36
N TYR A 121 -6.17 -2.12 -0.65
CA TYR A 121 -6.03 -3.34 -1.43
C TYR A 121 -5.31 -3.10 -2.76
N SER A 122 -5.79 -2.12 -3.54
CA SER A 122 -5.27 -1.77 -4.86
C SER A 122 -4.01 -0.89 -4.84
N THR A 123 -3.62 -0.36 -3.68
CA THR A 123 -2.47 0.54 -3.56
C THR A 123 -1.20 -0.27 -3.35
N SER A 124 -0.24 -0.21 -4.27
CA SER A 124 1.10 -0.75 -4.07
C SER A 124 1.99 0.20 -3.26
N GLY A 125 3.14 -0.28 -2.82
CA GLY A 125 4.20 0.54 -2.25
C GLY A 125 4.58 0.19 -0.81
N VAL A 126 5.25 1.14 -0.16
CA VAL A 126 5.99 0.90 1.09
C VAL A 126 5.07 0.54 2.25
N LEU A 127 5.26 -0.65 2.81
CA LEU A 127 4.58 -1.15 4.00
C LEU A 127 5.59 -1.46 5.11
N CYS A 128 5.44 -0.81 6.26
CA CYS A 128 6.31 -1.01 7.42
C CYS A 128 5.71 -2.02 8.42
N VAL A 129 6.51 -3.03 8.77
CA VAL A 129 6.19 -4.03 9.79
C VAL A 129 7.23 -3.96 10.90
N ALA A 130 6.79 -3.83 12.14
CA ALA A 130 7.65 -3.86 13.31
C ALA A 130 7.84 -5.30 13.82
N LEU A 131 9.07 -5.64 14.18
CA LEU A 131 9.45 -6.99 14.62
C LEU A 131 9.31 -7.17 16.13
N ASN A 132 9.15 -6.08 16.88
CA ASN A 132 8.93 -6.13 18.32
C ASN A 132 8.02 -5.00 18.82
N LYS A 133 7.56 -5.11 20.08
CA LYS A 133 6.61 -4.16 20.70
C LYS A 133 7.18 -2.74 20.82
N ALA A 134 8.47 -2.60 21.14
CA ALA A 134 9.10 -1.29 21.28
C ALA A 134 9.19 -0.56 19.92
N ALA A 135 9.59 -1.28 18.87
CA ALA A 135 9.63 -0.79 17.50
C ALA A 135 8.25 -0.33 17.00
N ALA A 136 7.21 -1.12 17.27
CA ALA A 136 5.83 -0.76 16.95
C ALA A 136 5.38 0.51 17.68
N GLY A 137 5.73 0.65 18.97
CA GLY A 137 5.45 1.85 19.76
C GLY A 137 6.10 3.11 19.17
N ARG A 138 7.37 3.03 18.77
CA ARG A 138 8.08 4.17 18.13
C ARG A 138 7.38 4.61 16.84
N VAL A 139 7.01 3.68 15.97
CA VAL A 139 6.32 4.01 14.72
C VAL A 139 4.92 4.55 14.97
N TYR A 140 4.19 3.98 15.94
CA TYR A 140 2.90 4.51 16.39
C TYR A 140 3.01 5.99 16.78
N HIS A 141 4.02 6.37 17.57
CA HIS A 141 4.25 7.77 17.93
C HIS A 141 4.56 8.63 16.71
N CYS A 142 5.36 8.14 15.75
CA CYS A 142 5.61 8.88 14.51
C CYS A 142 4.33 9.18 13.73
N PHE A 143 3.38 8.24 13.68
CA PHE A 143 2.08 8.44 13.05
C PHE A 143 1.15 9.34 13.88
N LYS A 144 1.06 9.09 15.18
CA LYS A 144 0.24 9.86 16.13
C LYS A 144 0.62 11.33 16.14
N ASP A 145 1.92 11.61 16.18
CA ASP A 145 2.48 12.96 16.27
C ASP A 145 2.65 13.61 14.90
N ARG A 146 2.15 12.98 13.81
CA ARG A 146 2.26 13.46 12.42
C ARG A 146 3.70 13.74 11.95
N ARG A 147 4.68 13.00 12.49
CA ARG A 147 6.10 13.06 12.10
C ARG A 147 6.43 12.15 10.92
N ALA A 148 5.59 11.15 10.64
CA ALA A 148 5.75 10.27 9.48
C ALA A 148 5.42 11.02 8.18
N THR A 149 6.34 10.98 7.20
CA THR A 149 6.12 11.52 5.86
C THR A 149 5.80 10.39 4.88
N LYS A 150 4.76 10.56 4.06
CA LYS A 150 4.39 9.62 3.00
C LYS A 150 4.22 10.37 1.69
N VAL A 151 4.78 9.82 0.63
CA VAL A 151 4.68 10.37 -0.73
C VAL A 151 4.14 9.27 -1.62
N TYR A 152 3.13 9.61 -2.42
CA TYR A 152 2.45 8.69 -3.33
C TYR A 152 2.57 9.20 -4.76
N LEU A 153 2.79 8.28 -5.69
CA LEU A 153 2.68 8.54 -7.12
C LEU A 153 1.31 8.05 -7.59
N ALA A 154 0.57 8.89 -8.30
CA ALA A 154 -0.74 8.56 -8.84
C ALA A 154 -0.93 9.17 -10.23
N LEU A 155 -1.64 8.45 -11.09
CA LEU A 155 -2.17 8.98 -12.34
C LEU A 155 -3.61 9.42 -12.11
N VAL A 156 -3.90 10.70 -12.35
CA VAL A 156 -5.21 11.28 -12.09
C VAL A 156 -5.83 11.71 -13.41
N ARG A 157 -7.07 11.25 -13.68
CA ARG A 157 -7.81 11.63 -14.89
C ARG A 157 -8.38 13.03 -14.73
N THR A 158 -7.57 14.03 -15.03
CA THR A 158 -7.98 15.44 -15.08
C THR A 158 -7.01 16.23 -15.96
N HIS A 159 -7.54 17.22 -16.70
CA HIS A 159 -6.72 18.22 -17.39
C HIS A 159 -6.32 19.28 -16.36
N THR A 160 -5.32 18.99 -15.53
CA THR A 160 -4.82 19.98 -14.57
C THR A 160 -3.94 20.98 -15.30
N HIS A 161 -4.49 22.14 -15.66
CA HIS A 161 -3.69 23.35 -15.64
C HIS A 161 -3.56 23.75 -14.16
N HIS A 162 -2.34 23.76 -13.61
CA HIS A 162 -1.78 24.81 -12.75
C HIS A 162 -0.58 24.35 -11.90
N HIS A 163 0.28 25.34 -11.64
CA HIS A 163 1.58 25.33 -10.99
C HIS A 163 1.58 24.78 -9.55
N THR A 164 2.75 24.27 -9.15
CA THR A 164 3.08 23.88 -7.76
C THR A 164 2.88 25.04 -6.78
N THR A 165 1.76 25.06 -6.06
CA THR A 165 1.61 25.88 -4.86
C THR A 165 2.16 25.11 -3.66
N ARG A 166 3.39 25.43 -3.29
CA ARG A 166 3.96 25.06 -2.00
C ARG A 166 3.27 25.96 -0.97
N THR A 167 2.32 25.45 -0.20
CA THR A 167 1.75 26.21 0.93
C THR A 167 2.85 26.36 1.99
N PRO A 168 3.29 27.59 2.33
CA PRO A 168 4.20 27.76 3.44
C PRO A 168 3.44 27.41 4.73
N TYR A 169 4.02 26.50 5.53
CA TYR A 169 3.59 26.30 6.90
C TYR A 169 3.80 27.61 7.66
N SER A 170 2.73 28.22 8.17
CA SER A 170 2.83 29.31 9.14
C SER A 170 3.18 28.71 10.50
N ALA A 171 4.27 29.21 11.10
CA ALA A 171 4.69 28.94 12.47
C ALA A 171 3.70 29.52 13.49
#